data_AF-A0A250IPU2-F1
#
_entry.id   AF-A0A250IPU2-F1
#
_cell.length_a   1.000
_cell.length_b   1.000
_cell.length_c   1.000
_cell.angle_alpha   90.00
_cell.angle_beta   90.00
_cell.angle_gamma   90.00
#
_symmetry.space_group_name_H-M   'P 1'
#
loop_
_entity.id
_entity.type
_entity.pdbx_description
1 polymer ?
#
loop_
_entity_poly.entity_id
_entity_poly.type
_entity_poly.pdbx_seq_one_letter_code
_entity_poly.pdbx_strand_id
1 'polypeptide(L)'
;MRLAGGFYGFLEDLHHPDTGLPLPPPTKTSKAHLRAFVPGAELDVLKAFGGTGSFALAELELSPKPEREKQGDPFACKVRPLTLKPFTSVPESWMRVQHREAANQPLILASIREALEEQLRRETADTVTKLRGETADAEAKLREARSALDAAVLEKRSLDGVHERSLRAIAELTERVAALDAEFLHRRVTLEGRLRELEALLRERGERLVALELLDRTDLEKVVPTTGRADARSGHRFQDALGGDFRQLAAYVQAHLWHKDTRYTRAQLLDFLTLLRTRDLIVLAGDSGSGKTSLVKSVASAIGGRCTVVPVNTTAS
;
A
#
# COMPACT_ATOMS: atom_id res chain seq x y z
N MET A 1 42.04 -40.39 38.04
CA MET A 1 41.95 -40.98 39.39
C MET A 1 40.79 -41.98 39.45
N ARG A 2 41.03 -43.22 39.87
CA ARG A 2 39.98 -44.20 40.16
C ARG A 2 39.94 -44.48 41.68
N LEU A 3 38.87 -44.05 42.33
CA LEU A 3 38.64 -44.25 43.76
C LEU A 3 38.18 -45.69 44.01
N ALA A 4 38.95 -46.48 44.75
CA ALA A 4 38.58 -47.84 45.14
C ALA A 4 38.48 -47.94 46.67
N GLY A 5 37.25 -47.91 47.18
CA GLY A 5 36.93 -48.20 48.59
C GLY A 5 37.16 -47.02 49.55
N GLY A 6 36.13 -46.62 50.30
CA GLY A 6 36.04 -45.37 51.06
C GLY A 6 37.05 -45.09 52.19
N PHE A 7 38.17 -45.82 52.30
CA PHE A 7 39.21 -45.63 53.31
C PHE A 7 40.62 -45.34 52.75
N TYR A 8 40.84 -45.54 51.44
CA TYR A 8 42.12 -45.24 50.78
C TYR A 8 41.92 -45.02 49.28
N GLY A 9 42.88 -44.39 48.63
CA GLY A 9 42.79 -44.04 47.21
C GLY A 9 44.10 -44.33 46.49
N PHE A 10 44.04 -44.36 45.16
CA PHE A 10 45.24 -44.41 44.33
C PHE A 10 45.24 -43.22 43.38
N LEU A 11 46.37 -42.52 43.32
CA LEU A 11 46.68 -41.66 42.18
C LEU A 11 47.18 -42.58 41.08
N GLU A 12 46.51 -42.52 39.94
CA GLU A 12 46.88 -43.22 38.72
C GLU A 12 47.40 -42.19 37.73
N ASP A 13 48.29 -42.61 36.83
CA ASP A 13 48.90 -41.77 35.78
C ASP A 13 49.71 -40.60 36.35
N LEU A 14 50.85 -40.92 36.98
CA LEU A 14 51.72 -39.95 37.64
C LEU A 14 52.57 -39.18 36.61
N HIS A 15 52.45 -37.85 36.63
CA HIS A 15 53.19 -36.95 35.75
C HIS A 15 54.06 -35.98 36.55
N HIS A 16 55.17 -35.57 35.96
CA HIS A 16 56.04 -34.54 36.52
C HIS A 16 55.33 -33.17 36.48
N PRO A 17 55.28 -32.40 37.58
CA PRO A 17 54.48 -31.17 37.67
C PRO A 17 54.91 -30.09 36.67
N ASP A 18 56.23 -29.90 36.47
CA ASP A 18 56.73 -28.81 35.62
C ASP A 18 56.75 -29.13 34.12
N THR A 19 56.94 -30.41 33.75
CA THR A 19 57.10 -30.84 32.35
C THR A 19 55.88 -31.57 31.80
N GLY A 20 54.97 -32.03 32.67
CA GLY A 20 53.79 -32.81 32.28
C GLY A 20 54.13 -34.20 31.73
N LEU A 21 55.39 -34.65 31.83
CA LEU A 21 55.82 -35.96 31.32
C LEU A 21 55.46 -37.06 32.32
N PRO A 22 55.00 -38.24 31.87
CA PRO A 22 54.79 -39.38 32.75
C PRO A 22 56.11 -39.76 33.41
N LEU A 23 56.08 -40.05 34.71
CA LEU A 23 57.28 -40.47 35.44
C LEU A 23 57.80 -41.78 34.82
N PRO A 24 59.06 -41.86 34.35
CA PRO A 24 59.59 -43.10 33.80
C PRO A 24 59.72 -44.16 34.89
N PRO A 25 59.46 -45.45 34.59
CA PRO A 25 59.70 -46.53 35.55
C PRO A 25 61.18 -46.52 35.98
N PRO A 26 61.49 -46.54 37.29
CA PRO A 26 62.88 -46.59 37.76
C PRO A 26 63.57 -47.91 37.39
N THR A 27 62.80 -48.99 37.18
CA THR A 27 63.27 -50.29 36.67
C THR A 27 62.16 -50.98 35.87
N LYS A 28 62.48 -51.91 34.96
CA LYS A 28 61.50 -52.65 34.12
C LYS A 28 60.43 -53.42 34.91
N THR A 29 60.68 -53.70 36.18
CA THR A 29 59.80 -54.45 37.08
C THR A 29 58.97 -53.57 38.01
N SER A 30 59.23 -52.25 38.02
CA SER A 30 58.55 -51.33 38.95
C SER A 30 57.27 -50.77 38.38
N LYS A 31 56.21 -50.79 39.19
CA LYS A 31 54.89 -50.20 38.94
C LYS A 31 54.74 -48.81 39.56
N ALA A 32 55.81 -48.24 40.10
CA ALA A 32 55.83 -46.93 40.75
C ALA A 32 55.38 -45.77 39.85
N HIS A 33 55.52 -45.90 38.53
CA HIS A 33 55.07 -44.91 37.54
C HIS A 33 53.55 -44.93 37.26
N LEU A 34 52.88 -46.04 37.60
CA LEU A 34 51.47 -46.25 37.29
C LEU A 34 50.55 -45.86 38.44
N ARG A 35 50.98 -46.08 39.69
CA ARG A 35 50.13 -45.92 40.87
C ARG A 35 50.88 -45.46 42.11
N ALA A 36 50.34 -44.47 42.82
CA ALA A 36 50.78 -44.08 44.16
C ALA A 36 49.61 -44.19 45.16
N PHE A 37 49.92 -44.69 46.36
CA PHE A 37 48.92 -44.86 47.43
C PHE A 37 48.62 -43.53 48.13
N VAL A 38 47.33 -43.21 48.30
CA VAL A 38 46.85 -42.04 49.04
C VAL A 38 46.21 -42.48 50.36
N PRO A 39 46.74 -42.04 51.52
CA PRO A 39 46.12 -42.31 52.82
C PRO A 39 44.74 -41.62 52.95
N GLY A 40 43.81 -42.28 53.65
CA GLY A 40 42.40 -41.85 53.74
C GLY A 40 42.16 -40.44 54.25
N ALA A 41 43.04 -39.89 55.11
CA ALA A 41 42.89 -38.53 55.64
C ALA A 41 43.03 -37.41 54.59
N GLU A 42 43.69 -37.69 53.45
CA GLU A 42 43.89 -36.71 52.37
C GLU A 42 42.81 -36.78 51.29
N LEU A 43 42.06 -37.88 51.26
CA LEU A 43 40.96 -38.08 50.32
C LEU A 43 39.79 -37.14 50.58
N ASP A 44 39.59 -36.72 51.83
CA ASP A 44 38.48 -35.84 52.19
C ASP A 44 38.71 -34.40 51.68
N VAL A 45 39.98 -33.96 51.59
CA VAL A 45 40.37 -32.70 50.96
C VAL A 45 40.06 -32.71 49.46
N LEU A 46 40.21 -33.84 48.78
CA LEU A 46 39.87 -33.95 47.35
C LEU A 46 38.37 -34.10 47.07
N LYS A 47 37.66 -34.87 47.90
CA LYS A 47 36.21 -35.04 47.77
C LYS A 47 35.45 -33.72 47.91
N ALA A 48 35.97 -32.78 48.70
CA ALA A 48 35.40 -31.44 48.86
C ALA A 48 35.52 -30.57 47.59
N PHE A 49 36.46 -30.89 46.67
CA PHE A 49 36.77 -30.06 45.50
C PHE A 49 36.33 -30.66 44.15
N GLY A 50 35.92 -31.93 44.08
CA GLY A 50 35.31 -32.47 42.85
C GLY A 50 35.33 -33.99 42.73
N GLY A 51 34.28 -34.53 42.11
CA GLY A 51 34.07 -35.96 41.86
C GLY A 51 35.10 -36.61 40.95
N THR A 52 34.95 -37.94 40.76
CA THR A 52 35.80 -38.82 39.93
C THR A 52 36.18 -38.18 38.58
N GLY A 53 37.41 -37.65 38.49
CA GLY A 53 37.89 -36.92 37.31
C GLY A 53 38.82 -35.72 37.61
N SER A 54 38.98 -35.35 38.88
CA SER A 54 39.85 -34.25 39.32
C SER A 54 41.35 -34.61 39.28
N PHE A 55 42.18 -33.63 38.94
CA PHE A 55 43.65 -33.71 38.94
C PHE A 55 44.21 -33.11 40.24
N ALA A 56 45.27 -33.71 40.77
CA ALA A 56 45.89 -33.30 42.02
C ALA A 56 47.40 -33.31 41.90
N LEU A 57 48.05 -32.35 42.56
CA LEU A 57 49.50 -32.29 42.71
C LEU A 57 49.87 -32.81 44.10
N ALA A 58 50.83 -33.72 44.17
CA ALA A 58 51.24 -34.33 45.43
C ALA A 58 52.73 -34.71 45.40
N GLU A 59 53.40 -34.65 46.56
CA GLU A 59 54.77 -35.16 46.72
C GLU A 59 54.72 -36.66 47.02
N LEU A 60 55.65 -37.43 46.45
CA LEU A 60 55.72 -38.89 46.62
C LEU A 60 56.91 -39.28 47.51
N GLU A 61 56.67 -40.19 48.44
CA GLU A 61 57.68 -40.83 49.29
C GLU A 61 57.67 -42.35 49.08
N LEU A 62 58.80 -43.02 49.36
CA LEU A 62 58.88 -44.48 49.27
C LEU A 62 58.04 -45.14 50.37
N SER A 63 57.23 -46.13 49.98
CA SER A 63 56.44 -46.91 50.92
C SER A 63 57.33 -47.70 51.91
N PRO A 64 56.84 -47.99 53.13
CA PRO A 64 57.55 -48.78 54.13
C PRO A 64 58.05 -50.13 53.56
N LYS A 65 59.23 -50.60 54.00
CA LYS A 65 59.82 -51.89 53.59
C LYS A 65 58.84 -53.08 53.56
N PRO A 66 58.01 -53.32 54.61
CA PRO A 66 57.07 -54.46 54.60
C PRO A 66 55.99 -54.35 53.52
N GLU A 67 55.59 -53.13 53.13
CA GLU A 67 54.59 -52.92 52.08
C GLU A 67 55.19 -53.10 50.68
N ARG A 68 56.46 -52.70 50.50
CA ARG A 68 57.21 -52.91 49.27
C ARG A 68 57.45 -54.38 48.95
N GLU A 69 57.78 -55.16 49.98
CA GLU A 69 57.91 -56.62 49.87
C GLU A 69 56.58 -57.28 49.55
N LYS A 70 55.48 -56.84 50.19
CA LYS A 70 54.12 -57.35 49.93
C LYS A 70 53.62 -57.06 48.51
N GLN A 71 53.99 -55.91 47.95
CA GLN A 71 53.62 -55.52 46.58
C GLN A 71 54.59 -56.05 45.51
N GLY A 72 55.72 -56.63 45.92
CA GLY A 72 56.76 -57.10 45.01
C GLY A 72 57.43 -55.96 44.21
N ASP A 73 57.40 -54.73 44.73
CA ASP A 73 57.96 -53.55 44.07
C ASP A 73 58.87 -52.76 45.04
N PRO A 74 60.20 -52.75 44.81
CA PRO A 74 61.15 -52.01 45.63
C PRO A 74 60.94 -50.48 45.64
N PHE A 75 60.18 -49.96 44.68
CA PHE A 75 59.94 -48.53 44.48
C PHE A 75 58.47 -48.14 44.64
N ALA A 76 57.63 -48.96 45.26
CA ALA A 76 56.24 -48.56 45.53
C ALA A 76 56.21 -47.24 46.30
N CYS A 77 55.40 -46.29 45.82
CA CYS A 77 55.31 -44.93 46.34
C CYS A 77 53.99 -44.70 47.08
N LYS A 78 54.07 -43.90 48.14
CA LYS A 78 52.95 -43.35 48.90
C LYS A 78 52.99 -41.82 48.81
N VAL A 79 51.84 -41.19 48.77
CA VAL A 79 51.74 -39.73 48.85
C VAL A 79 52.14 -39.25 50.24
N ARG A 80 53.00 -38.23 50.28
CA ARG A 80 53.44 -37.59 51.51
C ARG A 80 52.26 -36.84 52.16
N PRO A 81 51.99 -37.10 53.45
CA PRO A 81 50.93 -36.40 54.17
C PRO A 81 51.04 -34.87 54.07
N LEU A 82 49.90 -34.19 53.88
CA LEU A 82 49.70 -32.73 53.74
C LEU A 82 50.26 -32.08 52.45
N THR A 83 50.69 -32.87 51.47
CA THR A 83 51.26 -32.32 50.21
C THR A 83 50.29 -32.26 49.05
N LEU A 84 49.09 -32.83 49.24
CA LEU A 84 48.10 -32.96 48.19
C LEU A 84 47.34 -31.64 47.98
N LYS A 85 47.38 -31.10 46.76
CA LYS A 85 46.70 -29.85 46.34
C LYS A 85 45.86 -30.07 45.07
N PRO A 86 44.65 -29.47 44.97
CA PRO A 86 43.85 -29.53 43.74
C PRO A 86 44.52 -28.74 42.61
N PHE A 87 44.56 -29.32 41.42
CA PHE A 87 45.17 -28.69 40.24
C PHE A 87 44.10 -27.99 39.40
N THR A 88 44.00 -26.67 39.53
CA THR A 88 42.94 -25.84 38.91
C THR A 88 43.38 -25.07 37.66
N SER A 89 44.66 -25.00 37.35
CA SER A 89 45.17 -24.32 36.15
C SER A 89 46.41 -25.01 35.56
N VAL A 90 46.44 -25.12 34.23
CA VAL A 90 47.59 -25.68 33.48
C VAL A 90 48.61 -24.56 33.21
N PRO A 91 49.90 -24.74 33.55
CA PRO A 91 50.96 -23.77 33.22
C PRO A 91 51.17 -23.62 31.70
N GLU A 92 51.43 -22.40 31.22
CA GLU A 92 51.72 -22.11 29.80
C GLU A 92 52.90 -22.90 29.22
N SER A 93 53.81 -23.40 30.07
CA SER A 93 54.95 -24.23 29.66
C SER A 93 54.50 -25.55 29.01
N TRP A 94 53.32 -26.07 29.34
CA TRP A 94 52.75 -27.26 28.70
C TRP A 94 52.28 -26.99 27.26
N MET A 95 51.96 -25.74 26.91
CA MET A 95 51.53 -25.38 25.55
C MET A 95 52.68 -25.34 24.53
N ARG A 96 53.93 -25.22 24.99
CA ARG A 96 55.13 -25.13 24.12
C ARG A 96 55.73 -26.48 23.74
N VAL A 97 55.29 -27.58 24.35
CA VAL A 97 55.77 -28.92 24.01
C VAL A 97 55.06 -29.38 22.73
N GLN A 98 55.73 -29.11 21.60
CA GLN A 98 55.34 -29.61 20.29
C GLN A 98 55.13 -31.12 20.33
N HIS A 99 53.95 -31.56 19.85
CA HIS A 99 53.64 -32.86 19.28
C HIS A 99 54.71 -33.95 19.49
N ARG A 100 54.64 -34.68 20.61
CA ARG A 100 55.06 -36.08 20.68
C ARG A 100 54.29 -36.81 21.78
N GLU A 101 53.30 -37.57 21.32
CA GLU A 101 52.65 -38.74 21.94
C GLU A 101 51.85 -38.54 23.25
N ALA A 102 50.53 -38.40 23.05
CA ALA A 102 49.42 -39.11 23.70
C ALA A 102 49.04 -38.91 25.20
N ALA A 103 49.76 -38.19 26.04
CA ALA A 103 49.36 -38.07 27.47
C ALA A 103 48.52 -36.83 27.84
N ASN A 104 48.64 -35.71 27.11
CA ASN A 104 48.00 -34.43 27.47
C ASN A 104 46.64 -34.16 26.80
N GLN A 105 46.11 -35.13 26.05
CA GLN A 105 44.87 -34.96 25.26
C GLN A 105 43.58 -34.77 26.09
N PRO A 106 43.29 -35.50 27.19
CA PRO A 106 41.94 -35.48 27.76
C PRO A 106 41.55 -34.17 28.45
N LEU A 107 42.49 -33.50 29.13
CA LEU A 107 42.26 -32.23 29.83
C LEU A 107 42.04 -31.06 28.86
N ILE A 108 42.92 -30.97 27.87
CA ILE A 108 42.88 -29.91 26.86
C ILE A 108 41.62 -30.06 26.00
N LEU A 109 41.26 -31.30 25.64
CA LEU A 109 40.02 -31.56 24.90
C LEU A 109 38.77 -31.26 25.73
N ALA A 110 38.77 -31.52 27.05
CA ALA A 110 37.62 -31.21 27.91
C ALA A 110 37.39 -29.71 28.05
N SER A 111 38.44 -28.92 28.30
CA SER A 111 38.31 -27.45 28.41
C SER A 111 37.95 -26.79 27.08
N ILE A 112 38.51 -27.28 25.96
CA ILE A 112 38.14 -26.80 24.62
C ILE A 112 36.68 -27.14 24.32
N ARG A 113 36.24 -28.36 24.67
CA ARG A 113 34.85 -28.77 24.47
C ARG A 113 33.88 -27.92 25.27
N GLU A 114 34.18 -27.64 26.53
CA GLU A 114 33.32 -26.81 27.38
C GLU A 114 33.24 -25.36 26.87
N ALA A 115 34.38 -24.80 26.43
CA ALA A 115 34.41 -23.48 25.79
C ALA A 115 33.62 -23.44 24.48
N LEU A 116 33.70 -24.49 23.64
CA LEU A 116 32.93 -24.61 22.41
C LEU A 116 31.43 -24.80 22.67
N GLU A 117 31.05 -25.60 23.67
CA GLU A 117 29.65 -25.79 24.06
C GLU A 117 29.04 -24.49 24.59
N GLU A 118 29.79 -23.71 25.36
CA GLU A 118 29.36 -22.40 25.86
C GLU A 118 29.25 -21.37 24.73
N GLN A 119 30.21 -21.33 23.79
CA GLN A 119 30.11 -20.45 22.64
C GLN A 119 28.92 -20.82 21.73
N LEU A 120 28.71 -22.12 21.48
CA LEU A 120 27.58 -22.61 20.71
C LEU A 120 26.24 -22.29 21.40
N ARG A 121 26.17 -22.38 22.73
CA ARG A 121 24.99 -21.95 23.50
C ARG A 121 24.70 -20.47 23.32
N ARG A 122 25.72 -19.61 23.32
CA ARG A 122 25.54 -18.17 23.12
C ARG A 122 25.07 -17.87 21.70
N GLU A 123 25.73 -18.45 20.70
CA GLU A 123 25.33 -18.26 19.29
C GLU A 123 23.92 -18.78 19.00
N THR A 124 23.54 -19.92 19.59
CA THR A 124 22.17 -20.45 19.48
C THR A 124 21.14 -19.59 20.22
N ALA A 125 21.46 -19.04 21.40
CA ALA A 125 20.60 -18.11 22.10
C ALA A 125 20.41 -16.78 21.33
N ASP A 126 21.50 -16.24 20.77
CA ASP A 126 21.47 -15.00 19.98
C ASP A 126 20.70 -15.19 18.66
N THR A 127 20.86 -16.33 18.00
CA THR A 127 20.09 -16.63 16.77
C THR A 127 18.61 -16.85 17.07
N VAL A 128 18.28 -17.55 18.16
CA VAL A 128 16.87 -17.75 18.58
C VAL A 128 16.21 -16.42 18.95
N THR A 129 16.91 -15.52 19.64
CA THR A 129 16.34 -14.19 19.98
C THR A 129 16.13 -13.34 18.73
N LYS A 130 17.07 -13.33 17.78
CA LYS A 130 16.91 -12.64 16.48
C LYS A 130 15.73 -13.19 15.69
N LEU A 131 15.65 -14.51 15.51
CA LEU A 131 14.55 -15.14 14.79
C LEU A 131 13.19 -14.87 15.46
N ARG A 132 13.13 -14.88 16.79
CA ARG A 132 11.90 -14.52 17.52
C ARG A 132 11.49 -13.07 17.26
N GLY A 133 12.43 -12.13 17.26
CA GLY A 133 12.17 -10.74 16.89
C GLY A 133 11.62 -10.61 15.48
N GLU A 134 12.28 -11.23 14.51
CA GLU A 134 11.85 -11.23 13.10
C GLU A 134 10.45 -11.84 12.91
N THR A 135 10.15 -12.96 13.61
CA THR A 135 8.81 -13.57 13.56
C THR A 135 7.74 -12.68 14.17
N ALA A 136 8.03 -11.99 15.28
CA ALA A 136 7.09 -11.06 15.91
C ALA A 136 6.81 -9.84 15.02
N ASP A 137 7.85 -9.29 14.38
CA ASP A 137 7.72 -8.17 13.44
C ASP A 137 6.95 -8.58 12.18
N ALA A 138 7.21 -9.78 11.66
CA ALA A 138 6.47 -10.33 10.53
C ALA A 138 4.99 -10.54 10.87
N GLU A 139 4.69 -11.09 12.05
CA GLU A 139 3.31 -11.25 12.52
C GLU A 139 2.59 -9.91 12.71
N ALA A 140 3.27 -8.90 13.24
CA ALA A 140 2.71 -7.56 13.40
C ALA A 140 2.33 -6.95 12.05
N LYS A 141 3.24 -6.99 11.08
CA LYS A 141 2.99 -6.52 9.70
C LYS A 141 1.85 -7.29 9.03
N LEU A 142 1.77 -8.60 9.28
CA LEU A 142 0.73 -9.45 8.69
C LEU A 142 -0.65 -9.18 9.30
N ARG A 143 -0.72 -8.84 10.60
CA ARG A 143 -1.96 -8.35 11.23
C ARG A 143 -2.40 -7.00 10.68
N GLU A 144 -1.47 -6.06 10.54
CA GLU A 144 -1.75 -4.73 9.97
C GLU A 144 -2.27 -4.83 8.53
N ALA A 145 -1.61 -5.63 7.69
CA ALA A 145 -2.02 -5.87 6.31
C ALA A 145 -3.42 -6.52 6.23
N ARG A 146 -3.74 -7.45 7.14
CA ARG A 146 -5.08 -8.05 7.24
C ARG A 146 -6.14 -7.03 7.62
N SER A 147 -5.89 -6.19 8.64
CA SER A 147 -6.84 -5.14 9.02
C SER A 147 -7.06 -4.12 7.90
N ALA A 148 -6.01 -3.77 7.16
CA ALA A 148 -6.12 -2.88 6.01
C ALA A 148 -6.93 -3.52 4.87
N LEU A 149 -6.73 -4.81 4.63
CA LEU A 149 -7.51 -5.56 3.64
C LEU A 149 -9.00 -5.61 4.01
N ASP A 150 -9.32 -5.90 5.26
CA ASP A 150 -10.71 -5.95 5.73
C ASP A 150 -11.40 -4.58 5.61
N ALA A 151 -10.69 -3.50 5.94
CA ALA A 151 -11.19 -2.13 5.76
C ALA A 151 -11.45 -1.82 4.28
N ALA A 152 -10.51 -2.15 3.39
CA ALA A 152 -10.66 -1.95 1.94
C ALA A 152 -11.81 -2.78 1.35
N VAL A 153 -12.02 -4.01 1.82
CA VAL A 153 -13.14 -4.86 1.39
C VAL A 153 -14.49 -4.26 1.82
N LEU A 154 -14.57 -3.70 3.03
CA LEU A 154 -15.77 -3.04 3.52
C LEU A 154 -16.09 -1.78 2.70
N GLU A 155 -15.07 -0.97 2.44
CA GLU A 155 -15.19 0.24 1.62
C GLU A 155 -15.65 -0.12 0.19
N LYS A 156 -15.05 -1.12 -0.44
CA LYS A 156 -15.45 -1.60 -1.77
C LYS A 156 -16.93 -2.02 -1.80
N ARG A 157 -17.38 -2.80 -0.81
CA ARG A 157 -18.80 -3.21 -0.71
C ARG A 157 -19.73 -2.01 -0.59
N SER A 158 -19.32 -0.97 0.14
CA SER A 158 -20.12 0.26 0.26
C SER A 158 -20.23 1.00 -1.09
N LEU A 159 -19.13 1.05 -1.84
CA LEU A 159 -19.07 1.68 -3.16
C LEU A 159 -19.88 0.91 -4.20
N ASP A 160 -19.80 -0.42 -4.20
CA ASP A 160 -20.61 -1.29 -5.07
C ASP A 160 -22.12 -1.03 -4.83
N GLY A 161 -22.53 -0.90 -3.57
CA GLY A 161 -23.92 -0.56 -3.23
C GLY A 161 -24.36 0.85 -3.65
N VAL A 162 -23.44 1.83 -3.68
CA VAL A 162 -23.72 3.16 -4.26
C VAL A 162 -23.82 3.06 -5.79
N HIS A 163 -22.88 2.35 -6.42
CA HIS A 163 -22.84 2.18 -7.86
C HIS A 163 -24.10 1.52 -8.41
N GLU A 164 -24.59 0.46 -7.78
CA GLU A 164 -25.85 -0.19 -8.15
C GLU A 164 -27.07 0.75 -8.03
N ARG A 165 -27.09 1.60 -6.99
CA ARG A 165 -28.17 2.59 -6.82
C ARG A 165 -28.11 3.65 -7.91
N SER A 166 -26.91 4.13 -8.25
CA SER A 166 -26.72 5.08 -9.34
C SER A 166 -27.11 4.49 -10.70
N LEU A 167 -26.74 3.24 -10.99
CA LEU A 167 -27.14 2.57 -12.23
C LEU A 167 -28.66 2.44 -12.37
N ARG A 168 -29.35 2.07 -11.28
CA ARG A 168 -30.82 2.01 -11.24
C ARG A 168 -31.45 3.38 -11.50
N ALA A 169 -30.95 4.43 -10.86
CA ALA A 169 -31.44 5.78 -11.05
C ALA A 169 -31.23 6.30 -12.49
N ILE A 170 -30.08 5.98 -13.10
CA ILE A 170 -29.80 6.34 -14.49
C ILE A 170 -30.77 5.63 -15.44
N ALA A 171 -31.03 4.35 -15.22
CA ALA A 171 -31.98 3.59 -16.04
C ALA A 171 -33.39 4.20 -15.99
N GLU A 172 -33.89 4.52 -14.79
CA GLU A 172 -35.19 5.15 -14.58
C GLU A 172 -35.28 6.53 -15.25
N LEU A 173 -34.24 7.37 -15.10
CA LEU A 173 -34.20 8.67 -15.75
C LEU A 173 -34.17 8.57 -17.28
N THR A 174 -33.45 7.58 -17.82
CA THR A 174 -33.36 7.37 -19.26
C THR A 174 -34.71 6.93 -19.83
N GLU A 175 -35.43 6.05 -19.15
CA GLU A 175 -36.78 5.64 -19.52
C GLU A 175 -37.75 6.82 -19.48
N ARG A 176 -37.66 7.66 -18.44
CA ARG A 176 -38.50 8.86 -18.30
C ARG A 176 -38.24 9.89 -19.40
N VAL A 177 -36.99 10.08 -19.81
CA VAL A 177 -36.65 10.96 -20.96
C VAL A 177 -37.24 10.40 -22.24
N ALA A 178 -37.10 9.09 -22.50
CA ALA A 178 -37.66 8.46 -23.69
C ALA A 178 -39.20 8.59 -23.76
N ALA A 179 -39.88 8.44 -22.61
CA ALA A 179 -41.32 8.64 -22.52
C ALA A 179 -41.74 10.09 -22.82
N LEU A 180 -41.02 11.07 -22.26
CA LEU A 180 -41.27 12.49 -22.53
C LEU A 180 -41.03 12.84 -23.99
N ASP A 181 -39.96 12.34 -24.61
CA ASP A 181 -39.66 12.58 -26.01
C ASP A 181 -40.77 12.03 -26.92
N ALA A 182 -41.29 10.83 -26.61
CA ALA A 182 -42.44 10.27 -27.31
C ALA A 182 -43.70 11.14 -27.16
N GLU A 183 -43.99 11.63 -25.95
CA GLU A 183 -45.12 12.55 -25.70
C GLU A 183 -44.96 13.86 -26.48
N PHE A 184 -43.77 14.46 -26.46
CA PHE A 184 -43.47 15.68 -27.21
C PHE A 184 -43.68 15.48 -28.71
N LEU A 185 -43.20 14.37 -29.26
CA LEU A 185 -43.32 14.06 -30.69
C LEU A 185 -44.79 13.86 -31.08
N HIS A 186 -45.56 13.14 -30.25
CA HIS A 186 -47.00 12.97 -30.45
C HIS A 186 -47.75 14.30 -30.39
N ARG A 187 -47.44 15.13 -29.39
CA ARG A 187 -48.06 16.45 -29.21
C ARG A 187 -47.73 17.40 -30.37
N ARG A 188 -46.50 17.35 -30.89
CA ARG A 188 -46.10 18.10 -32.08
C ARG A 188 -46.92 17.70 -33.31
N VAL A 189 -46.99 16.40 -33.61
CA VAL A 189 -47.79 15.89 -34.75
C VAL A 189 -49.26 16.30 -34.62
N THR A 190 -49.81 16.23 -33.41
CA THR A 190 -51.20 16.61 -33.13
C THR A 190 -51.44 18.11 -33.35
N LEU A 191 -50.53 18.96 -32.86
CA LEU A 191 -50.64 20.41 -33.03
C LEU A 191 -50.42 20.83 -34.48
N GLU A 192 -49.48 20.21 -35.19
CA GLU A 192 -49.27 20.44 -36.63
C GLU A 192 -50.51 20.03 -37.44
N GLY A 193 -51.15 18.91 -37.08
CA GLY A 193 -52.43 18.49 -37.67
C GLY A 193 -53.55 19.51 -37.45
N ARG A 194 -53.78 19.92 -36.20
CA ARG A 194 -54.78 20.94 -35.85
C ARG A 194 -54.52 22.28 -36.54
N LEU A 195 -53.26 22.69 -36.68
CA LEU A 195 -52.90 23.91 -37.37
C LEU A 195 -53.24 23.83 -38.86
N ARG A 196 -52.98 22.69 -39.52
CA ARG A 196 -53.39 22.48 -40.93
C ARG A 196 -54.90 22.49 -41.10
N GLU A 197 -55.65 21.86 -40.18
CA GLU A 197 -57.12 21.90 -40.20
C GLU A 197 -57.64 23.33 -40.04
N LEU A 198 -57.07 24.11 -39.11
CA LEU A 198 -57.40 25.51 -38.92
C LEU A 198 -57.06 26.36 -40.16
N GLU A 199 -55.88 26.15 -40.76
CA GLU A 199 -55.49 26.82 -42.01
C GLU A 199 -56.47 26.51 -43.15
N ALA A 200 -56.90 25.25 -43.29
CA ALA A 200 -57.87 24.83 -44.29
C ALA A 200 -59.24 25.49 -44.06
N LEU A 201 -59.72 25.50 -42.82
CA LEU A 201 -60.98 26.15 -42.44
C LEU A 201 -60.94 27.66 -42.65
N LEU A 202 -59.86 28.33 -42.26
CA LEU A 202 -59.68 29.77 -42.47
C LEU A 202 -59.65 30.11 -43.96
N ARG A 203 -58.97 29.29 -44.77
CA ARG A 203 -58.93 29.47 -46.22
C ARG A 203 -60.31 29.26 -46.84
N GLU A 204 -61.03 28.19 -46.46
CA GLU A 204 -62.37 27.92 -46.96
C GLU A 204 -63.35 29.05 -46.63
N ARG A 205 -63.36 29.52 -45.37
CA ARG A 205 -64.24 30.61 -44.94
C ARG A 205 -63.83 31.94 -45.55
N GLY A 206 -62.53 32.20 -45.67
CA GLY A 206 -61.99 33.37 -46.33
C GLY A 206 -62.40 33.48 -47.79
N GLU A 207 -62.27 32.39 -48.56
CA GLU A 207 -62.68 32.35 -49.97
C GLU A 207 -64.19 32.57 -50.12
N ARG A 208 -65.02 32.06 -49.18
CA ARG A 208 -66.46 32.38 -49.16
C ARG A 208 -66.74 33.86 -48.91
N LEU A 209 -66.00 34.51 -48.00
CA LEU A 209 -66.17 35.94 -47.72
C LEU A 209 -65.76 36.81 -48.92
N VAL A 210 -64.71 36.39 -49.64
CA VAL A 210 -64.31 37.02 -50.92
C VAL A 210 -65.39 36.83 -51.98
N ALA A 211 -65.96 35.63 -52.11
CA ALA A 211 -67.05 35.35 -53.04
C ALA A 211 -68.35 36.13 -52.74
N LEU A 212 -68.54 36.54 -51.49
CA LEU A 212 -69.65 37.39 -51.05
C LEU A 212 -69.32 38.88 -51.11
N GLU A 213 -68.16 39.26 -51.66
CA GLU A 213 -67.67 40.65 -51.74
C GLU A 213 -67.57 41.38 -50.39
N LEU A 214 -67.46 40.61 -49.29
CA LEU A 214 -67.32 41.15 -47.94
C LEU A 214 -65.86 41.43 -47.56
N LEU A 215 -64.91 40.90 -48.32
CA LEU A 215 -63.48 41.02 -48.05
C LEU A 215 -62.67 40.97 -49.35
N ASP A 216 -61.64 41.82 -49.45
CA ASP A 216 -60.70 41.80 -50.56
C ASP A 216 -59.69 40.66 -50.41
N ARG A 217 -59.27 40.08 -51.55
CA ARG A 217 -58.31 38.97 -51.56
C ARG A 217 -56.96 39.35 -50.93
N THR A 218 -56.54 40.60 -51.11
CA THR A 218 -55.32 41.17 -50.50
C THR A 218 -55.38 41.25 -48.99
N ASP A 219 -56.57 41.39 -48.40
CA ASP A 219 -56.72 41.43 -46.94
C ASP A 219 -56.81 40.02 -46.35
N LEU A 220 -57.39 39.07 -47.09
CA LEU A 220 -57.37 37.66 -46.70
C LEU A 220 -55.93 37.12 -46.60
N GLU A 221 -55.07 37.46 -47.56
CA GLU A 221 -53.66 37.04 -47.58
C GLU A 221 -52.82 37.62 -46.42
N LYS A 222 -53.25 38.73 -45.80
CA LYS A 222 -52.58 39.29 -44.62
C LYS A 222 -52.92 38.53 -43.33
N VAL A 223 -54.10 37.91 -43.28
CA VAL A 223 -54.64 37.23 -42.09
C VAL A 223 -54.31 35.73 -42.11
N VAL A 224 -54.23 35.13 -43.29
CA VAL A 224 -53.84 33.71 -43.42
C VAL A 224 -52.32 33.59 -43.25
N PRO A 225 -51.83 32.81 -42.26
CA PRO A 225 -50.41 32.63 -42.07
C PRO A 225 -49.79 32.01 -43.34
N THR A 226 -48.82 32.72 -43.93
CA THR A 226 -48.05 32.22 -45.07
C THR A 226 -46.91 31.33 -44.54
N THR A 227 -47.29 30.14 -44.11
CA THR A 227 -46.34 29.06 -43.77
C THR A 227 -45.56 28.67 -45.03
N GLY A 228 -44.28 29.06 -45.08
CA GLY A 228 -43.32 28.48 -46.04
C GLY A 228 -43.06 29.27 -47.32
N ARG A 229 -43.19 30.61 -47.35
CA ARG A 229 -42.57 31.36 -48.45
C ARG A 229 -41.05 31.11 -48.38
N ALA A 230 -40.52 30.38 -49.35
CA ALA A 230 -39.09 30.15 -49.46
C ALA A 230 -38.40 31.50 -49.42
N ASP A 231 -37.59 31.70 -48.40
CA ASP A 231 -36.86 32.93 -48.22
C ASP A 231 -35.87 33.06 -49.39
N ALA A 232 -36.14 34.00 -50.30
CA ALA A 232 -35.32 34.21 -51.50
C ALA A 232 -33.91 34.74 -51.17
N ARG A 233 -33.62 34.97 -49.88
CA ARG A 233 -32.30 35.39 -49.40
C ARG A 233 -31.30 34.25 -49.55
N SER A 234 -30.17 34.54 -50.18
CA SER A 234 -29.01 33.64 -50.18
C SER A 234 -28.50 33.46 -48.75
N GLY A 235 -28.45 32.21 -48.28
CA GLY A 235 -27.96 31.91 -46.93
C GLY A 235 -27.93 30.40 -46.65
N HIS A 236 -27.27 30.04 -45.56
CA HIS A 236 -27.24 28.66 -45.08
C HIS A 236 -28.40 28.40 -44.13
N ARG A 237 -29.00 27.21 -44.21
CA ARG A 237 -29.97 26.75 -43.21
C ARG A 237 -29.24 26.44 -41.91
N PHE A 238 -29.77 26.93 -40.79
CA PHE A 238 -29.18 26.71 -39.46
C PHE A 238 -29.01 25.23 -39.12
N GLN A 239 -30.00 24.42 -39.48
CA GLN A 239 -29.97 22.97 -39.26
C GLN A 239 -28.83 22.29 -40.05
N ASP A 240 -28.64 22.69 -41.30
CA ASP A 240 -27.70 22.01 -42.22
C ASP A 240 -26.26 22.47 -41.98
N ALA A 241 -26.05 23.76 -41.69
CA ALA A 241 -24.70 24.32 -41.54
C ALA A 241 -24.14 24.25 -40.11
N LEU A 242 -25.00 24.25 -39.08
CA LEU A 242 -24.59 24.29 -37.67
C LEU A 242 -25.23 23.17 -36.84
N GLY A 243 -25.91 22.21 -37.47
CA GLY A 243 -26.57 21.10 -36.77
C GLY A 243 -27.70 21.54 -35.83
N GLY A 244 -28.17 22.78 -35.92
CA GLY A 244 -29.08 23.36 -34.93
C GLY A 244 -28.42 23.72 -33.59
N ASP A 245 -27.09 23.73 -33.50
CA ASP A 245 -26.36 24.04 -32.26
C ASP A 245 -26.18 25.55 -32.05
N PHE A 246 -26.89 26.08 -31.06
CA PHE A 246 -26.81 27.49 -30.67
C PHE A 246 -25.44 27.87 -30.10
N ARG A 247 -24.65 26.93 -29.58
CA ARG A 247 -23.27 27.20 -29.12
C ARG A 247 -22.35 27.47 -30.30
N GLN A 248 -22.56 26.79 -31.43
CA GLN A 248 -21.83 27.04 -32.67
C GLN A 248 -22.31 28.34 -33.32
N LEU A 249 -23.62 28.60 -33.29
CA LEU A 249 -24.17 29.90 -33.73
C LEU A 249 -23.60 31.07 -32.93
N ALA A 250 -23.53 30.96 -31.60
CA ALA A 250 -22.94 31.99 -30.75
C ALA A 250 -21.46 32.24 -31.09
N ALA A 251 -20.69 31.18 -31.37
CA ALA A 251 -19.29 31.30 -31.80
C ALA A 251 -19.18 31.96 -33.18
N TYR A 252 -20.03 31.59 -34.13
CA TYR A 252 -20.10 32.21 -35.46
C TYR A 252 -20.44 33.69 -35.37
N VAL A 253 -21.48 34.05 -34.62
CA VAL A 253 -21.88 35.45 -34.39
C VAL A 253 -20.75 36.22 -33.71
N GLN A 254 -20.10 35.63 -32.70
CA GLN A 254 -18.96 36.26 -32.03
C GLN A 254 -17.82 36.57 -33.01
N ALA A 255 -17.44 35.61 -33.86
CA ALA A 255 -16.41 35.81 -34.88
C ALA A 255 -16.82 36.90 -35.89
N HIS A 256 -18.06 36.89 -36.35
CA HIS A 256 -18.58 37.91 -37.25
C HIS A 256 -18.56 39.32 -36.63
N LEU A 257 -18.92 39.44 -35.35
CA LEU A 257 -18.91 40.72 -34.64
C LEU A 257 -17.50 41.21 -34.32
N TRP A 258 -16.56 40.30 -34.08
CA TRP A 258 -15.14 40.62 -33.92
C TRP A 258 -14.58 41.31 -35.16
N HIS A 259 -14.93 40.83 -36.35
CA HIS A 259 -14.54 41.47 -37.61
C HIS A 259 -15.16 42.86 -37.84
N LYS A 260 -16.23 43.21 -37.12
CA LYS A 260 -16.90 44.52 -37.16
C LYS A 260 -16.53 45.42 -35.97
N ASP A 261 -15.48 45.08 -35.23
CA ASP A 261 -15.00 45.77 -34.03
C ASP A 261 -16.02 45.88 -32.87
N THR A 262 -17.01 44.98 -32.84
CA THR A 262 -17.98 44.86 -31.76
C THR A 262 -17.65 43.65 -30.89
N ARG A 263 -17.41 43.86 -29.60
CA ARG A 263 -16.99 42.79 -28.67
C ARG A 263 -18.12 42.42 -27.72
N TYR A 264 -18.59 41.17 -27.84
CA TYR A 264 -19.47 40.53 -26.87
C TYR A 264 -18.87 39.20 -26.42
N THR A 265 -19.15 38.79 -25.19
CA THR A 265 -18.72 37.47 -24.71
C THR A 265 -19.59 36.39 -25.34
N ARG A 266 -19.03 35.19 -25.50
CA ARG A 266 -19.79 34.04 -26.01
C ARG A 266 -21.00 33.71 -25.14
N ALA A 267 -20.87 33.87 -23.81
CA ALA A 267 -21.95 33.64 -22.87
C ALA A 267 -23.12 34.61 -23.11
N GLN A 268 -22.84 35.93 -23.22
CA GLN A 268 -23.86 36.94 -23.51
C GLN A 268 -24.62 36.68 -24.81
N LEU A 269 -23.89 36.29 -25.87
CA LEU A 269 -24.50 35.96 -27.16
C LEU A 269 -25.34 34.68 -27.08
N LEU A 270 -24.85 33.66 -26.38
CA LEU A 270 -25.58 32.41 -26.19
C LEU A 270 -26.87 32.62 -25.41
N ASP A 271 -26.83 33.39 -24.32
CA ASP A 271 -28.01 33.71 -23.52
C ASP A 271 -29.05 34.46 -24.37
N PHE A 272 -28.62 35.48 -25.10
CA PHE A 272 -29.49 36.25 -25.98
C PHE A 272 -30.12 35.37 -27.09
N LEU A 273 -29.33 34.52 -27.75
CA LEU A 273 -29.83 33.58 -28.75
C LEU A 273 -30.79 32.54 -28.16
N THR A 274 -30.55 32.12 -26.92
CA THR A 274 -31.42 31.18 -26.21
C THR A 274 -32.77 31.81 -25.88
N LEU A 275 -32.79 33.09 -25.50
CA LEU A 275 -34.03 33.85 -25.30
C LEU A 275 -34.82 33.99 -26.61
N LEU A 276 -34.15 34.25 -27.74
CA LEU A 276 -34.83 34.33 -29.06
C LEU A 276 -35.52 33.01 -29.45
N ARG A 277 -35.03 31.86 -28.96
CA ARG A 277 -35.61 30.54 -29.22
C ARG A 277 -37.02 30.40 -28.64
N THR A 278 -37.31 31.06 -27.52
CA THR A 278 -38.61 30.88 -26.84
C THR A 278 -39.74 31.58 -27.58
N ARG A 279 -39.42 32.52 -28.49
CA ARG A 279 -40.38 33.37 -29.22
C ARG A 279 -41.24 34.23 -28.29
N ASP A 280 -40.77 34.47 -27.06
CA ASP A 280 -41.42 35.34 -26.09
C ASP A 280 -40.97 36.79 -26.21
N LEU A 281 -41.69 37.68 -25.53
CA LEU A 281 -41.26 39.06 -25.33
C LEU A 281 -40.02 39.10 -24.43
N ILE A 282 -38.93 39.67 -24.94
CA ILE A 282 -37.66 39.82 -24.20
C ILE A 282 -37.52 41.27 -23.73
N VAL A 283 -37.29 41.45 -22.43
CA VAL A 283 -36.96 42.74 -21.83
C VAL A 283 -35.49 42.74 -21.42
N LEU A 284 -34.69 43.62 -22.01
CA LEU A 284 -33.29 43.82 -21.64
C LEU A 284 -33.18 45.02 -20.70
N ALA A 285 -32.71 44.80 -19.47
CA ALA A 285 -32.49 45.85 -18.47
C ALA A 285 -30.98 46.12 -18.27
N GLY A 286 -30.65 47.35 -17.86
CA GLY A 286 -29.28 47.79 -17.56
C GLY A 286 -29.12 49.28 -17.76
N ASP A 287 -27.99 49.84 -17.37
CA ASP A 287 -27.75 51.29 -17.40
C ASP A 287 -27.87 51.90 -18.81
N SER A 288 -28.19 53.18 -18.87
CA SER A 288 -28.21 53.90 -20.15
C SER A 288 -26.84 53.79 -20.83
N GLY A 289 -26.82 53.50 -22.13
CA GLY A 289 -25.57 53.29 -22.88
C GLY A 289 -24.93 51.90 -22.73
N SER A 290 -25.49 50.96 -21.95
CA SER A 290 -24.94 49.60 -21.78
C SER A 290 -24.97 48.69 -23.02
N GLY A 291 -25.35 49.23 -24.18
CA GLY A 291 -25.31 48.49 -25.45
C GLY A 291 -26.48 47.55 -25.71
N LYS A 292 -27.60 47.64 -24.99
CA LYS A 292 -28.82 46.81 -25.19
C LYS A 292 -29.31 46.84 -26.64
N THR A 293 -29.57 48.03 -27.17
CA THR A 293 -30.01 48.22 -28.56
C THR A 293 -28.92 47.80 -29.55
N SER A 294 -27.65 48.03 -29.21
CA SER A 294 -26.50 47.64 -30.05
C SER A 294 -26.36 46.12 -30.15
N LEU A 295 -26.65 45.37 -29.09
CA LEU A 295 -26.63 43.91 -29.07
C LEU A 295 -27.66 43.36 -30.06
N VAL A 296 -28.91 43.82 -29.95
CA VAL A 296 -30.00 43.39 -30.84
C VAL A 296 -29.67 43.69 -32.31
N LYS A 297 -29.18 44.90 -32.61
CA LYS A 297 -28.79 45.31 -33.96
C LYS A 297 -27.63 44.48 -34.51
N SER A 298 -26.61 44.26 -33.68
CA SER A 298 -25.39 43.54 -34.07
C SER A 298 -25.68 42.07 -34.35
N VAL A 299 -26.42 41.40 -33.46
CA VAL A 299 -26.82 40.00 -33.65
C VAL A 299 -27.72 39.85 -34.86
N ALA A 300 -28.72 40.74 -35.03
CA ALA A 300 -29.57 40.73 -36.22
C ALA A 300 -28.77 40.86 -37.52
N SER A 301 -27.78 41.77 -37.57
CA SER A 301 -26.90 41.89 -38.73
C SER A 301 -26.08 40.61 -39.00
N ALA A 302 -25.60 39.93 -37.96
CA ALA A 302 -24.78 38.73 -38.10
C ALA A 302 -25.56 37.51 -38.63
N ILE A 303 -26.84 37.39 -38.27
CA ILE A 303 -27.72 36.29 -38.70
C ILE A 303 -28.58 36.62 -39.92
N GLY A 304 -28.43 37.82 -40.50
CA GLY A 304 -29.25 38.30 -41.61
C GLY A 304 -30.71 38.64 -41.21
N GLY A 305 -30.96 38.86 -39.92
CA GLY A 305 -32.24 39.34 -39.39
C GLY A 305 -32.46 40.84 -39.63
N ARG A 306 -33.72 41.26 -39.61
CA ARG A 306 -34.11 42.66 -39.73
C ARG A 306 -34.43 43.22 -38.34
N CYS A 307 -33.76 44.29 -37.92
CA CYS A 307 -34.01 44.96 -36.64
C CYS A 307 -34.72 46.29 -36.88
N THR A 308 -35.98 46.39 -36.49
CA THR A 308 -36.76 47.64 -36.54
C THR A 308 -36.82 48.24 -35.14
N VAL A 309 -36.32 49.45 -34.99
CA VAL A 309 -36.39 50.18 -33.71
C VAL A 309 -37.62 51.06 -33.71
N VAL A 310 -38.53 50.83 -32.78
CA VAL A 310 -39.70 51.68 -32.54
C VAL A 310 -39.45 52.45 -31.25
N PRO A 311 -39.14 53.76 -31.31
CA PRO A 311 -38.99 54.56 -30.11
C PRO A 311 -40.36 54.77 -29.47
N VAL A 312 -40.47 54.46 -28.18
CA VAL A 312 -41.68 54.75 -27.39
C VAL A 312 -41.42 56.02 -26.60
N ASN A 313 -41.39 57.15 -27.28
CA ASN A 313 -41.35 58.45 -26.62
C ASN A 313 -42.80 58.91 -26.39
N THR A 314 -43.21 59.02 -25.12
CA THR A 314 -44.43 59.75 -24.75
C THR A 314 -44.15 61.24 -24.80
N THR A 315 -44.05 61.82 -26.00
CA THR A 315 -44.26 63.26 -26.16
C THR A 315 -45.75 63.50 -26.34
N ALA A 316 -46.44 63.72 -25.22
CA ALA A 316 -47.66 64.51 -25.23
C ALA A 316 -47.24 65.95 -25.60
N SER A 317 -47.83 66.49 -26.66
CA SER A 317 -47.86 67.91 -26.98
C SER A 317 -49.33 68.30 -27.10
#